data_AF-A0A7S1FXQ7-F1
#
_entry.id   AF-A0A7S1FXQ7-F1
#
_cell.length_a   1.000
_cell.length_b   1.000
_cell.length_c   1.000
_cell.angle_alpha   90.00
_cell.angle_beta   90.00
_cell.angle_gamma   90.00
#
_symmetry.space_group_name_H-M   'P 1'
#
loop_
_entity.id
_entity.type
_entity.pdbx_description
1 polymer ?
#
loop_
_entity_poly.entity_id
_entity_poly.type
_entity_poly.pdbx_seq_one_letter_code
_entity_poly.pdbx_strand_id
1 'polypeptide(L)'
;FPAAGQGGDFDAIARVPAERFRRAWEGSPRKILRRRCAQCDPSHRDVFYRRFDADGRLPPSFDLLDAVTDNWFDRPDNVFNVHFALYSAYRDARDDVRRWTYCTFNDPGVGFPRDCGPDGPSVGNWNAFRREPDRFHVGFFLDLTGATLPPTQVPSAAPAPPLPSPSSA
;
A
#
# COMPACT_ATOMS: atom_id res chain seq x y z
N PHE A 1 -2.24 7.46 5.40
CA PHE A 1 -2.63 7.87 4.03
C PHE A 1 -3.52 6.80 3.40
N PRO A 2 -4.78 7.09 3.07
CA PRO A 2 -5.66 6.11 2.42
C PRO A 2 -5.23 5.89 0.97
N ALA A 3 -4.95 4.64 0.60
CA ALA A 3 -4.37 4.27 -0.68
C ALA A 3 -5.37 3.62 -1.64
N ALA A 4 -6.26 2.77 -1.11
CA ALA A 4 -7.33 2.12 -1.87
C ALA A 4 -8.38 1.59 -0.90
N GLY A 5 -9.63 1.57 -1.32
CA GLY A 5 -10.71 0.92 -0.59
C GLY A 5 -11.78 0.38 -1.53
N GLN A 6 -12.54 -0.57 -1.01
CA GLN A 6 -13.66 -1.22 -1.67
C GLN A 6 -14.63 -1.64 -0.57
N GLY A 7 -15.93 -1.45 -0.80
CA GLY A 7 -17.02 -1.96 0.00
C GLY A 7 -17.24 -1.25 1.35
N GLY A 8 -18.49 -0.91 1.62
CA GLY A 8 -18.96 -0.47 2.93
C GLY A 8 -18.24 0.80 3.37
N ASP A 9 -17.64 0.76 4.57
CA ASP A 9 -16.92 1.91 5.16
C ASP A 9 -15.71 2.40 4.33
N PHE A 10 -15.27 1.62 3.34
CA PHE A 10 -14.10 1.92 2.52
C PHE A 10 -14.45 2.44 1.12
N ASP A 11 -15.73 2.52 0.74
CA ASP A 11 -16.15 2.96 -0.60
C ASP A 11 -15.74 4.40 -0.95
N ALA A 12 -15.60 5.26 0.06
CA ALA A 12 -15.13 6.64 -0.12
C ALA A 12 -13.62 6.73 -0.46
N ILE A 13 -12.88 5.63 -0.36
CA ILE A 13 -11.43 5.60 -0.59
C ILE A 13 -11.14 5.18 -2.03
N ALA A 14 -10.99 6.17 -2.90
CA ALA A 14 -10.53 5.91 -4.27
C ALA A 14 -9.12 5.29 -4.29
N ARG A 15 -8.91 4.31 -5.19
CA ARG A 15 -7.58 3.78 -5.47
C ARG A 15 -6.70 4.88 -6.05
N VAL A 16 -5.59 5.18 -5.39
CA VAL A 16 -4.66 6.21 -5.85
C VAL A 16 -3.85 5.72 -7.06
N PRO A 17 -3.40 6.61 -7.96
CA PRO A 17 -2.49 6.25 -9.04
C PRO A 17 -1.16 5.69 -8.50
N ALA A 18 -0.55 4.75 -9.23
CA ALA A 18 0.70 4.07 -8.83
C ALA A 18 1.83 5.04 -8.46
N GLU A 19 2.01 6.10 -9.26
CA GLU A 19 3.00 7.15 -9.00
C GLU A 19 2.77 7.89 -7.67
N ARG A 20 1.51 8.17 -7.35
CA ARG A 20 1.15 8.80 -6.07
C ARG A 20 1.39 7.86 -4.90
N PHE A 21 1.09 6.57 -5.09
CA PHE A 21 1.38 5.54 -4.10
C PHE A 21 2.88 5.42 -3.84
N ARG A 22 3.71 5.33 -4.89
CA ARG A 22 5.18 5.20 -4.78
C ARG A 22 5.79 6.38 -4.03
N ARG A 23 5.38 7.62 -4.35
CA ARG A 23 5.81 8.82 -3.60
C ARG A 23 5.39 8.78 -2.13
N ALA A 24 4.15 8.36 -1.85
CA ALA A 24 3.68 8.22 -0.47
C ALA A 24 4.47 7.14 0.28
N TRP A 25 4.82 6.02 -0.38
CA TRP A 25 5.62 4.96 0.20
C TRP A 25 7.02 5.43 0.60
N GLU A 26 7.68 6.23 -0.25
CA GLU A 26 8.98 6.82 0.06
C GLU A 26 8.92 7.68 1.33
N GLY A 27 7.83 8.43 1.51
CA GLY A 27 7.55 9.21 2.72
C GLY A 27 7.14 8.39 3.95
N SER A 28 6.89 7.08 3.82
CA SER A 28 6.60 6.21 4.97
C SER A 28 7.90 5.89 5.72
N PRO A 29 8.08 6.34 6.97
CA PRO A 29 9.34 6.12 7.70
C PRO A 29 9.56 4.65 8.08
N ARG A 30 8.47 3.88 8.22
CA ARG A 30 8.52 2.49 8.68
C ARG A 30 8.21 1.48 7.58
N LYS A 31 7.82 1.95 6.39
CA LYS A 31 7.45 1.09 5.26
C LYS A 31 6.34 0.11 5.64
N ILE A 32 5.34 0.63 6.37
CA ILE A 32 4.18 -0.13 6.86
C ILE A 32 2.94 0.25 6.06
N LEU A 33 2.26 -0.77 5.54
CA LEU A 33 0.93 -0.69 4.97
C LEU A 33 -0.04 -1.49 5.85
N ARG A 34 -1.11 -0.83 6.29
CA ARG A 34 -2.19 -1.42 7.06
C ARG A 34 -3.32 -1.79 6.13
N ARG A 35 -3.82 -3.02 6.24
CA ARG A 35 -5.09 -3.47 5.66
C ARG A 35 -6.12 -3.59 6.77
N ARG A 36 -7.27 -2.95 6.56
CA ARG A 36 -8.46 -3.18 7.38
C ARG A 36 -9.49 -3.96 6.58
N CYS A 37 -10.19 -4.87 7.24
CA CYS A 37 -11.25 -5.65 6.62
C CYS A 37 -12.40 -5.88 7.61
N ALA A 38 -13.59 -5.33 7.34
CA ALA A 38 -14.69 -5.38 8.30
C ALA A 38 -15.33 -6.78 8.41
N GLN A 39 -15.29 -7.55 7.33
CA GLN A 39 -15.95 -8.87 7.20
C GLN A 39 -15.00 -10.06 7.34
N CYS A 40 -13.70 -9.79 7.47
CA CYS A 40 -12.71 -10.84 7.61
C CYS A 40 -12.78 -11.50 8.98
N ASP A 41 -12.17 -12.68 9.06
CA ASP A 41 -11.94 -13.39 10.32
C ASP A 41 -11.17 -12.50 11.30
N PRO A 42 -11.32 -12.68 12.62
CA PRO A 42 -10.72 -11.81 13.62
C PRO A 42 -9.23 -11.54 13.42
N SER A 43 -8.45 -12.54 12.99
CA SER A 43 -7.02 -12.42 12.70
C SER A 43 -6.69 -11.51 11.50
N HIS A 44 -7.64 -11.30 10.59
CA HIS A 44 -7.44 -10.62 9.30
C HIS A 44 -8.16 -9.27 9.21
N ARG A 45 -8.89 -8.88 10.26
CA ARG A 45 -9.59 -7.59 10.34
C ARG A 45 -8.65 -6.39 10.34
N ASP A 46 -7.45 -6.58 10.87
CA ASP A 46 -6.41 -5.56 10.92
C ASP A 46 -5.03 -6.19 10.75
N VAL A 47 -4.45 -6.04 9.56
CA VAL A 47 -3.18 -6.67 9.18
C VAL A 47 -2.17 -5.60 8.80
N PHE A 48 -0.95 -5.73 9.30
CA PHE A 48 0.14 -4.81 9.02
C PHE A 48 1.19 -5.52 8.17
N TYR A 49 1.42 -5.01 6.99
CA TYR A 49 2.49 -5.39 6.08
C TYR A 49 3.67 -4.45 6.29
N ARG A 50 4.87 -4.97 6.56
CA ARG A 50 6.11 -4.18 6.63
C ARG A 50 7.14 -4.71 5.64
N ARG A 51 7.83 -3.82 4.92
CA ARG A 51 8.98 -4.18 4.08
C ARG A 51 10.33 -3.80 4.70
N PHE A 52 11.37 -4.47 4.24
CA PHE A 52 12.75 -4.36 4.72
C PHE A 52 13.75 -4.03 3.59
N ASP A 53 13.30 -3.38 2.52
CA ASP A 53 14.18 -2.98 1.42
C ASP A 53 15.28 -2.03 1.93
N ALA A 54 16.53 -2.28 1.54
CA ALA A 54 17.71 -1.63 2.12
C ALA A 54 17.75 -0.10 1.95
N ASP A 55 17.21 0.42 0.84
CA ASP A 55 17.11 1.85 0.55
C ASP A 55 15.74 2.44 0.92
N GLY A 56 14.85 1.63 1.49
CA GLY A 56 13.49 2.02 1.83
C GLY A 56 12.60 2.32 0.63
N ARG A 57 13.00 1.95 -0.59
CA ARG A 57 12.21 2.12 -1.81
C ARG A 57 11.65 0.78 -2.27
N LEU A 58 10.52 0.83 -2.96
CA LEU A 58 10.00 -0.35 -3.64
C LEU A 58 10.88 -0.65 -4.84
N PRO A 59 11.17 -1.93 -5.14
CA PRO A 59 11.82 -2.32 -6.38
C PRO A 59 11.12 -1.67 -7.61
N PRO A 60 11.86 -1.24 -8.64
CA PRO A 60 11.27 -0.60 -9.82
C PRO A 60 10.23 -1.48 -10.53
N SER A 61 10.47 -2.79 -10.57
CA SER A 61 9.60 -3.83 -11.16
C SER A 61 8.42 -4.25 -10.28
N PHE A 62 8.34 -3.75 -9.04
CA PHE A 62 7.35 -4.18 -8.06
C PHE A 62 6.31 -3.09 -7.82
N ASP A 63 5.06 -3.39 -8.20
CA ASP A 63 3.88 -2.58 -7.86
C ASP A 63 3.20 -3.17 -6.62
N LEU A 64 3.52 -2.61 -5.46
CA LEU A 64 2.93 -3.05 -4.19
C LEU A 64 1.43 -2.81 -4.14
N LEU A 65 0.92 -1.73 -4.74
CA LEU A 65 -0.52 -1.44 -4.69
C LEU A 65 -1.28 -2.48 -5.50
N ASP A 66 -0.81 -2.81 -6.70
CA ASP A 66 -1.37 -3.92 -7.47
C ASP A 66 -1.24 -5.27 -6.76
N ALA A 67 -0.09 -5.52 -6.12
CA ALA A 67 0.11 -6.76 -5.38
C ALA A 67 -0.91 -6.94 -4.24
N VAL A 68 -1.20 -5.89 -3.48
CA VAL A 68 -2.14 -6.01 -2.35
C VAL A 68 -3.60 -5.95 -2.78
N THR A 69 -3.93 -5.28 -3.88
CA THR A 69 -5.32 -5.18 -4.33
C THR A 69 -5.74 -6.36 -5.20
N ASP A 70 -4.86 -6.90 -6.05
CA ASP A 70 -5.26 -7.81 -7.13
C ASP A 70 -4.29 -8.95 -7.44
N ASN A 71 -2.97 -8.79 -7.26
CA ASN A 71 -1.99 -9.78 -7.73
C ASN A 71 -0.94 -10.10 -6.66
N TRP A 72 -1.35 -10.81 -5.61
CA TRP A 72 -0.49 -11.20 -4.49
C TRP A 72 0.48 -12.34 -4.87
N PHE A 73 1.64 -11.94 -5.39
CA PHE A 73 2.63 -12.84 -6.02
C PHE A 73 3.96 -12.77 -5.28
N ASP A 74 4.63 -13.91 -5.13
CA ASP A 74 6.02 -13.92 -4.73
C ASP A 74 6.89 -13.61 -5.96
N ARG A 75 8.06 -13.03 -5.70
CA ARG A 75 9.05 -12.66 -6.71
C ARG A 75 10.44 -12.69 -6.06
N PRO A 76 11.53 -12.71 -6.85
CA PRO A 76 12.88 -12.61 -6.30
C PRO A 76 13.09 -11.39 -5.39
N ASP A 77 12.33 -10.30 -5.58
CA ASP A 77 12.33 -9.05 -4.81
C ASP A 77 11.08 -8.88 -3.91
N ASN A 78 10.25 -9.93 -3.78
CA ASN A 78 9.05 -9.97 -2.95
C ASN A 78 8.89 -11.36 -2.31
N VAL A 79 9.72 -11.65 -1.30
CA VAL A 79 9.76 -12.95 -0.62
C VAL A 79 9.30 -12.77 0.82
N PHE A 80 8.35 -13.60 1.22
CA PHE A 80 7.78 -13.58 2.57
C PHE A 80 8.83 -13.87 3.65
N ASN A 81 8.78 -13.12 4.74
CA ASN A 81 9.73 -13.12 5.84
C ASN A 81 11.20 -12.81 5.46
N VAL A 82 11.45 -12.39 4.22
CA VAL A 82 12.76 -11.90 3.74
C VAL A 82 12.65 -10.42 3.36
N HIS A 83 11.85 -10.10 2.35
CA HIS A 83 11.65 -8.73 1.87
C HIS A 83 10.52 -8.02 2.61
N PHE A 84 9.56 -8.78 3.12
CA PHE A 84 8.43 -8.26 3.89
C PHE A 84 7.93 -9.27 4.92
N ALA A 85 7.22 -8.80 5.93
CA ALA A 85 6.52 -9.64 6.90
C ALA A 85 5.14 -9.08 7.23
N LEU A 86 4.27 -9.95 7.73
CA LEU A 86 2.90 -9.61 8.15
C LEU A 86 2.76 -9.72 9.65
N TYR A 87 1.90 -8.88 10.23
CA TYR A 87 1.69 -8.79 11.67
C TYR A 87 0.24 -8.50 12.00
N SER A 88 -0.20 -8.99 13.15
CA SER A 88 -1.55 -8.74 13.68
C SER A 88 -1.64 -7.44 14.49
N ALA A 89 -0.51 -6.78 14.78
CA ALA A 89 -0.50 -5.50 15.50
C ALA A 89 0.56 -4.53 14.95
N TYR A 90 0.23 -3.24 15.00
CA TYR A 90 1.14 -2.17 14.56
C TYR A 90 2.47 -2.17 15.33
N ARG A 91 2.42 -2.38 16.65
CA ARG A 91 3.62 -2.43 17.49
C ARG A 91 4.56 -3.56 17.06
N ASP A 92 4.00 -4.71 16.71
CA ASP A 92 4.76 -5.88 16.25
C ASP A 92 5.41 -5.62 14.91
N ALA A 93 4.66 -5.00 14.00
CA ALA A 93 5.22 -4.54 12.73
C ALA A 93 6.36 -3.55 12.97
N ARG A 94 6.21 -2.59 13.88
CA ARG A 94 7.24 -1.59 14.20
C ARG A 94 8.49 -2.19 14.84
N ASP A 95 8.31 -3.09 15.81
CA ASP A 95 9.39 -3.68 16.61
C ASP A 95 9.96 -4.95 15.95
N ASP A 96 9.35 -5.40 14.84
CA ASP A 96 9.67 -6.62 14.10
C ASP A 96 9.67 -7.88 14.97
N VAL A 97 8.56 -8.11 15.64
CA VAL A 97 8.34 -9.28 16.50
C VAL A 97 7.04 -9.97 16.11
N ARG A 98 6.88 -11.27 16.42
CA ARG A 98 5.63 -12.02 16.18
C ARG A 98 5.12 -11.90 14.74
N ARG A 99 6.04 -12.09 13.78
CA ARG A 99 5.71 -12.21 12.35
C ARG A 99 4.72 -13.36 12.15
N TRP A 100 3.82 -13.20 11.19
CA TRP A 100 3.04 -14.32 10.67
C TRP A 100 3.99 -15.39 10.10
N THR A 101 3.59 -16.65 10.23
CA THR A 101 4.45 -17.79 9.93
C THR A 101 4.11 -18.47 8.61
N TYR A 102 2.94 -18.19 8.02
CA TYR A 102 2.50 -18.87 6.81
C TYR A 102 1.92 -17.89 5.77
N CYS A 103 2.24 -18.12 4.49
CA CYS A 103 1.71 -17.34 3.39
C CYS A 103 1.76 -18.10 2.05
N THR A 104 0.74 -17.92 1.21
CA THR A 104 0.68 -18.46 -0.17
C THR A 104 0.57 -17.31 -1.19
N PHE A 105 0.97 -17.59 -2.44
CA PHE A 105 1.17 -16.59 -3.49
C PHE A 105 0.82 -17.14 -4.87
N ASN A 106 0.75 -16.27 -5.89
CA ASN A 106 0.75 -16.62 -7.32
C ASN A 106 -0.58 -17.16 -7.85
N ASP A 107 -1.69 -16.53 -7.48
CA ASP A 107 -3.00 -16.78 -8.10
C ASP A 107 -3.47 -15.49 -8.83
N PRO A 108 -3.55 -15.50 -10.17
CA PRO A 108 -3.92 -14.32 -10.94
C PRO A 108 -5.27 -13.72 -10.52
N GLY A 109 -5.27 -12.42 -10.23
CA GLY A 109 -6.46 -11.70 -9.78
C GLY A 109 -6.84 -11.94 -8.30
N VAL A 110 -6.02 -12.70 -7.55
CA VAL A 110 -6.14 -12.81 -6.09
C VAL A 110 -5.16 -11.84 -5.43
N GLY A 111 -5.71 -10.87 -4.70
CA GLY A 111 -4.96 -9.93 -3.89
C GLY A 111 -4.68 -10.44 -2.48
N PHE A 112 -4.37 -9.50 -1.60
CA PHE A 112 -3.87 -9.81 -0.26
C PHE A 112 -4.97 -10.37 0.68
N PRO A 113 -4.63 -11.27 1.63
CA PRO A 113 -3.38 -11.99 1.76
C PRO A 113 -3.50 -13.44 1.27
N ARG A 114 -4.27 -13.76 0.21
CA ARG A 114 -4.55 -15.15 -0.21
C ARG A 114 -4.88 -16.05 1.01
N ASP A 115 -4.00 -17.03 1.33
CA ASP A 115 -4.17 -17.97 2.45
C ASP A 115 -3.17 -17.74 3.60
N CYS A 116 -2.61 -16.53 3.73
CA CYS A 116 -1.63 -16.24 4.79
C CYS A 116 -2.29 -16.15 6.17
N GLY A 117 -1.57 -16.54 7.21
CA GLY A 117 -2.06 -16.48 8.58
C GLY A 117 -0.95 -16.44 9.63
N PRO A 118 -1.27 -16.04 10.88
CA PRO A 118 -0.28 -15.85 11.94
C PRO A 118 0.44 -17.14 12.30
N ASP A 119 -0.30 -18.23 12.46
CA ASP A 119 0.20 -19.52 12.97
C ASP A 119 -0.02 -20.68 11.99
N GLY A 120 -0.43 -20.39 10.74
CA GLY A 120 -0.76 -21.39 9.73
C GLY A 120 -1.63 -20.85 8.59
N PRO A 121 -2.08 -21.73 7.67
CA PRO A 121 -2.96 -21.35 6.57
C PRO A 121 -4.30 -20.80 7.08
N SER A 122 -4.75 -19.70 6.46
CA SER A 122 -6.07 -19.11 6.71
C SER A 122 -6.71 -18.69 5.39
N VAL A 123 -7.59 -19.55 4.90
CA VAL A 123 -8.33 -19.37 3.64
C VAL A 123 -9.50 -18.41 3.81
N GLY A 124 -10.09 -17.92 2.71
CA GLY A 124 -11.35 -17.16 2.78
C GLY A 124 -11.21 -15.68 3.17
N ASN A 125 -9.98 -15.14 3.20
CA ASN A 125 -9.72 -13.78 3.71
C ASN A 125 -9.13 -12.83 2.67
N TRP A 126 -8.98 -13.24 1.41
CA TRP A 126 -8.37 -12.44 0.36
C TRP A 126 -9.35 -11.44 -0.28
N ASN A 127 -8.80 -10.37 -0.86
CA ASN A 127 -9.54 -9.37 -1.63
C ASN A 127 -9.10 -9.34 -3.09
N ALA A 128 -9.93 -8.75 -3.94
CA ALA A 128 -9.66 -8.43 -5.33
C ALA A 128 -10.51 -7.22 -5.74
N PHE A 129 -9.90 -6.28 -6.45
CA PHE A 129 -10.55 -5.05 -6.88
C PHE A 129 -11.06 -5.16 -8.32
N ARG A 130 -10.50 -6.08 -9.12
CA ARG A 130 -10.85 -6.30 -10.53
C ARG A 130 -11.65 -7.58 -10.80
N ARG A 131 -11.96 -8.36 -9.76
CA ARG A 131 -12.82 -9.57 -9.84
C ARG A 131 -13.56 -9.78 -8.53
N GLU A 132 -14.46 -10.77 -8.52
CA GLU A 132 -15.18 -11.19 -7.32
C GLU A 132 -14.21 -11.72 -6.26
N PRO A 133 -14.18 -11.13 -5.05
CA PRO A 133 -13.31 -11.55 -3.95
C PRO A 133 -14.03 -12.38 -2.89
N ASP A 134 -13.27 -13.09 -2.05
CA ASP A 134 -13.82 -13.69 -0.82
C ASP A 134 -14.23 -12.64 0.21
N ARG A 135 -13.53 -11.49 0.23
CA ARG A 135 -13.77 -10.36 1.14
C ARG A 135 -13.76 -9.04 0.39
N PHE A 136 -14.83 -8.26 0.53
CA PHE A 136 -15.04 -7.03 -0.24
C PHE A 136 -14.98 -5.73 0.57
N HIS A 137 -15.23 -5.74 1.89
CA HIS A 137 -15.08 -4.55 2.75
C HIS A 137 -13.63 -4.36 3.20
N VAL A 138 -12.77 -3.84 2.31
CA VAL A 138 -11.32 -3.74 2.56
C VAL A 138 -10.79 -2.33 2.27
N GLY A 139 -9.91 -1.84 3.15
CA GLY A 139 -9.19 -0.58 2.98
C GLY A 139 -7.69 -0.73 3.25
N PHE A 140 -6.88 -0.07 2.42
CA PHE A 140 -5.42 -0.03 2.50
C PHE A 140 -4.92 1.36 2.88
N PHE A 141 -4.04 1.43 3.87
CA PHE A 141 -3.55 2.67 4.45
C PHE A 141 -2.04 2.62 4.67
N LEU A 142 -1.30 3.61 4.16
CA LEU A 142 0.12 3.77 4.47
C LEU A 142 0.32 4.47 5.81
N ASP A 143 1.25 3.96 6.60
CA ASP A 143 1.75 4.63 7.81
C ASP A 143 2.65 5.80 7.41
N LEU A 144 2.07 7.00 7.41
CA LEU A 144 2.80 8.25 7.30
C LEU A 144 2.68 8.98 8.63
N THR A 145 3.76 9.04 9.41
CA THR A 145 3.82 9.94 10.57
C THR A 145 4.39 11.28 10.10
N GLY A 146 3.57 12.33 10.07
CA GLY A 146 4.03 13.73 10.01
C GLY A 146 4.65 14.25 8.70
N ALA A 147 4.81 13.45 7.66
CA ALA A 147 5.20 13.97 6.35
C ALA A 147 3.95 14.48 5.62
N THR A 148 3.69 15.78 5.75
CA THR A 148 3.07 16.55 4.68
C THR A 148 3.74 16.11 3.39
N LEU A 149 2.96 15.60 2.41
CA LEU A 149 3.50 15.32 1.08
C LEU A 149 4.31 16.55 0.67
N PRO A 150 5.57 16.43 0.22
CA PRO A 150 6.28 17.58 -0.32
C PRO A 150 5.34 18.22 -1.34
N PRO A 151 5.03 19.53 -1.22
CA PRO A 151 4.13 20.17 -2.16
C PRO A 151 4.66 19.87 -3.55
N THR A 152 3.79 19.31 -4.38
CA THR A 152 4.01 19.09 -5.81
C THR A 152 4.83 20.26 -6.34
N GLN A 153 6.00 20.00 -6.91
CA GLN A 153 6.67 21.01 -7.72
C GLN A 153 5.67 21.40 -8.80
N VAL A 154 4.99 22.52 -8.59
CA VAL A 154 4.26 23.22 -9.62
C VAL A 154 5.31 23.47 -10.71
N PRO A 155 5.07 23.06 -11.98
CA PRO A 155 5.95 23.50 -13.05
C PRO A 155 6.00 25.02 -12.98
N SER A 156 7.20 25.55 -12.74
CA SER A 156 7.45 26.99 -12.72
C SER A 156 6.85 27.58 -13.99
N ALA A 157 5.83 28.43 -13.83
CA ALA A 157 5.22 29.15 -14.93
C ALA A 157 6.32 29.89 -15.72
N ALA A 158 6.23 29.81 -17.04
CA ALA A 158 7.11 30.52 -17.96
C ALA A 158 7.17 32.03 -17.64
N PRO A 159 8.31 32.70 -17.85
CA PRO A 159 8.40 34.14 -17.63
C PRO A 159 7.44 34.88 -18.57
N ALA A 160 6.64 35.78 -18.00
CA ALA A 160 5.74 36.65 -18.75
C ALA A 160 6.54 37.54 -19.74
N PRO A 161 6.00 37.86 -20.92
CA PRO A 161 6.66 38.77 -21.86
C PRO A 161 6.75 40.18 -21.27
N PRO A 162 7.81 40.95 -21.59
CA PRO A 162 7.98 42.31 -21.09
C PRO A 162 6.89 43.25 -21.61
N LEU A 163 6.37 44.09 -20.71
CA LEU A 163 5.43 45.17 -21.03
C LEU A 163 6.07 46.22 -21.97
N PRO A 164 5.31 46.79 -22.92
CA PRO A 164 5.82 47.86 -23.76
C PRO A 164 5.95 49.19 -23.00
N SER A 165 7.06 49.89 -23.24
CA SER A 165 7.39 51.20 -22.66
C SER A 165 6.40 52.30 -23.08
N PRO A 166 6.06 53.26 -22.21
CA PRO A 166 5.23 54.40 -22.61
C PRO A 166 6.03 55.42 -23.42
N SER A 167 5.48 55.84 -24.57
CA SER A 167 5.94 57.00 -25.34
C SER A 167 5.76 58.27 -24.51
N SER A 168 6.81 59.09 -24.44
CA SER A 168 6.75 60.46 -23.93
C SER A 168 6.20 61.40 -25.01
N ALA A 169 5.29 62.29 -24.62
CA ALA A 169 4.94 63.53 -25.31
C ALA A 169 5.52 64.70 -24.53
#